data_AF-A0A7W0ZJM6-F1
#
_entry.id   AF-A0A7W0ZJM6-F1
#
_cell.length_a   1.000
_cell.length_b   1.000
_cell.length_c   1.000
_cell.angle_alpha   90.00
_cell.angle_beta   90.00
_cell.angle_gamma   90.00
#
_symmetry.space_group_name_H-M   'P 1'
#
loop_
_entity.id
_entity.type
_entity.pdbx_description
1 polymer ?
#
loop_
_entity_poly.entity_id
_entity_poly.type
_entity_poly.pdbx_seq_one_letter_code
_entity_poly.pdbx_strand_id
1 'polypeptide(L)'
;MAWVNTSPLVKTYTLDEFWQLPDSPDRSKLELIAGVLYMTPPPEYTHDNVVTRLIRILTAHLIAIGGKGKLFVPRAAIWTGTHTYL
;
A
#
# COMPACT_ATOMS: atom_id res chain seq x y z
N MET A 1 15.16 -11.19 -16.28
CA MET A 1 13.71 -11.44 -16.28
C MET A 1 13.08 -10.45 -15.32
N ALA A 2 11.98 -9.81 -15.71
CA ALA A 2 11.16 -9.09 -14.74
C ALA A 2 10.50 -10.14 -13.83
N TRP A 3 10.58 -9.93 -12.52
CA TRP A 3 10.05 -10.85 -11.51
C TRP A 3 8.52 -10.88 -11.46
N VAL A 4 7.88 -9.79 -11.92
CA VAL A 4 6.43 -9.65 -12.16
C VAL A 4 6.18 -8.81 -13.42
N ASN A 5 4.94 -8.80 -13.95
CA ASN A 5 4.54 -7.97 -15.07
C ASN A 5 3.68 -6.79 -14.59
N THR A 6 4.13 -5.56 -14.82
CA THR A 6 3.41 -4.35 -14.43
C THR A 6 2.73 -3.65 -15.61
N SER A 7 2.86 -4.18 -16.83
CA SER A 7 2.26 -3.60 -18.03
C SER A 7 0.78 -3.98 -18.14
N PRO A 8 -0.15 -3.01 -18.08
CA PRO A 8 -1.59 -3.28 -18.14
C PRO A 8 -2.03 -3.83 -19.51
N LEU A 9 -1.23 -3.60 -20.56
CA LEU A 9 -1.50 -4.11 -21.91
C LEU A 9 -1.15 -5.60 -22.06
N VAL A 10 -0.41 -6.16 -21.11
CA VAL A 10 0.06 -7.54 -21.17
C VAL A 10 -0.65 -8.42 -20.14
N LYS A 11 -0.85 -7.92 -18.91
CA LYS A 11 -1.54 -8.67 -17.86
C LYS A 11 -2.29 -7.75 -16.89
N THR A 12 -3.47 -8.19 -16.49
CA THR A 12 -4.18 -7.72 -15.29
C THR A 12 -4.25 -8.85 -14.27
N TYR A 13 -4.38 -8.48 -12.99
CA TYR A 13 -4.37 -9.40 -11.86
C TYR A 13 -5.66 -9.30 -11.06
N THR A 14 -6.16 -10.44 -10.61
CA THR A 14 -7.12 -10.51 -9.51
C THR A 14 -6.40 -10.39 -8.16
N LEU A 15 -7.16 -10.17 -7.10
CA LEU A 15 -6.64 -10.11 -5.73
C LEU A 15 -6.04 -11.45 -5.28
N ASP A 16 -6.61 -12.59 -5.70
CA ASP A 16 -6.06 -13.92 -5.43
C ASP A 16 -4.71 -14.14 -6.11
N GLU A 17 -4.58 -13.72 -7.38
CA GLU A 17 -3.30 -13.78 -8.09
C GLU A 17 -2.27 -12.84 -7.48
N PHE A 18 -2.69 -11.66 -7.01
CA PHE A 18 -1.83 -10.69 -6.35
C PHE A 18 -1.21 -11.26 -5.06
N TRP A 19 -1.99 -11.97 -4.25
CA TRP A 19 -1.49 -12.60 -3.02
C TRP A 19 -0.55 -13.77 -3.24
N GLN A 20 -0.51 -14.34 -4.45
CA GLN A 20 0.41 -15.40 -4.84
C GLN A 20 1.71 -14.87 -5.46
N LEU A 21 1.83 -13.55 -5.64
CA LEU A 21 3.06 -12.96 -6.16
C LEU A 21 4.23 -13.20 -5.20
N PRO A 22 5.44 -13.45 -5.74
CA PRO A 22 6.63 -13.53 -4.90
C PRO A 22 6.87 -12.20 -4.19
N ASP A 23 7.65 -12.22 -3.11
CA ASP A 23 8.13 -10.98 -2.50
C ASP A 23 9.08 -10.24 -3.44
N SER A 24 9.09 -8.91 -3.32
CA SER A 24 9.98 -8.07 -4.10
C SER A 24 11.46 -8.25 -3.72
N PRO A 25 12.37 -8.40 -4.70
CA PRO A 25 13.79 -8.59 -4.42
C PRO A 25 14.46 -7.36 -3.78
N ASP A 26 13.92 -6.16 -3.99
CA ASP A 26 14.49 -4.88 -3.51
C ASP A 26 13.69 -4.26 -2.35
N ARG A 27 12.76 -5.03 -1.76
CA ARG A 27 11.83 -4.58 -0.71
C ARG A 27 10.85 -3.49 -1.14
N SER A 28 10.72 -3.21 -2.44
CA SER A 28 9.60 -2.44 -2.95
C SER A 28 8.29 -3.13 -2.60
N LYS A 29 7.23 -2.33 -2.53
CA LYS A 29 5.88 -2.84 -2.34
C LYS A 29 5.16 -2.82 -3.68
N LEU A 30 4.32 -3.83 -3.88
CA LEU A 30 3.34 -3.84 -4.95
C LEU A 30 1.99 -3.44 -4.39
N GLU A 31 1.29 -2.61 -5.14
CA GLU A 31 -0.11 -2.25 -4.95
C GLU A 31 -0.88 -2.73 -6.19
N LEU A 32 -2.08 -3.26 -5.99
CA LEU A 32 -2.99 -3.64 -7.05
C LEU A 32 -4.06 -2.55 -7.17
N ILE A 33 -4.16 -1.91 -8.33
CA ILE A 33 -5.16 -0.86 -8.57
C ILE A 33 -5.87 -1.16 -9.87
N ALA A 34 -7.16 -1.46 -9.81
CA ALA A 34 -7.99 -1.81 -10.96
C ALA A 34 -7.38 -2.93 -11.83
N GLY A 35 -6.75 -3.92 -11.18
CA GLY A 35 -6.11 -5.05 -11.83
C GLY A 35 -4.68 -4.81 -12.31
N VAL A 36 -4.13 -3.59 -12.11
CA VAL A 36 -2.78 -3.22 -12.55
C VAL A 36 -1.83 -3.18 -11.35
N LEU A 37 -0.61 -3.71 -11.52
CA LEU A 37 0.43 -3.67 -10.49
C LEU A 37 1.20 -2.36 -10.55
N TYR A 38 1.20 -1.61 -9.45
CA TYR A 38 2.03 -0.44 -9.22
C TYR A 38 3.11 -0.78 -8.21
N MET A 39 4.34 -0.38 -8.49
CA MET A 39 5.49 -0.65 -7.63
C MET A 39 5.97 0.63 -6.99
N THR A 40 6.03 0.64 -5.65
CA THR A 40 6.53 1.76 -4.87
C THR A 40 7.84 1.35 -4.19
N PRO A 41 8.93 2.14 -4.36
CA PRO A 41 10.20 1.83 -3.71
C PRO A 41 10.05 1.82 -2.17
N PRO A 42 10.99 1.21 -1.44
CA PRO A 42 11.10 1.42 0.00
C PRO A 42 11.14 2.92 0.33
N PRO A 43 10.41 3.40 1.34
CA PRO A 43 10.50 4.79 1.75
C PRO A 43 11.90 5.10 2.27
N GLU A 44 12.33 6.35 2.07
CA GLU A 44 13.53 6.88 2.71
C GLU A 44 13.24 7.45 4.10
N TYR A 45 14.30 7.68 4.88
CA TYR A 45 14.19 8.22 6.24
C TYR A 45 13.35 9.51 6.31
N THR A 46 13.54 10.44 5.36
CA THR A 46 12.81 11.72 5.34
C THR A 46 11.30 11.50 5.22
N HIS A 47 10.89 10.59 4.34
CA HIS A 47 9.49 10.21 4.18
C HIS A 47 8.92 9.66 5.49
N ASP A 48 9.58 8.67 6.10
CA ASP A 48 9.07 8.02 7.31
C ASP A 48 9.07 8.96 8.52
N ASN A 49 10.01 9.90 8.59
CA ASN A 49 10.01 10.93 9.63
C ASN A 49 8.81 11.88 9.50
N VAL A 50 8.46 12.30 8.28
CA VAL A 50 7.26 13.12 8.03
C VAL A 50 5.99 12.34 8.36
N VAL A 51 5.88 11.09 7.90
CA VAL A 51 4.74 10.20 8.19
C VAL A 51 4.56 10.00 9.69
N THR A 52 5.64 9.74 10.43
CA THR A 52 5.61 9.58 11.90
C THR A 52 5.05 10.82 12.59
N ARG A 53 5.49 12.02 12.18
CA ARG A 53 4.99 13.29 12.74
C ARG A 53 3.51 13.50 12.45
N LEU A 54 3.06 13.16 11.23
CA LEU A 54 1.66 13.27 10.83
C LEU A 54 0.77 12.30 11.62
N ILE A 55 1.16 11.02 11.70
CA ILE A 55 0.44 9.98 12.45
C ILE A 55 0.25 10.42 13.90
N ARG A 56 1.27 11.01 14.53
CA ARG A 56 1.18 11.51 15.90
C ARG A 56 0.11 12.59 16.06
N ILE A 57 0.04 13.55 15.16
CA ILE A 57 -0.95 14.64 15.19
C ILE A 57 -2.37 14.08 15.00
N LEU A 58 -2.56 13.21 14.01
CA LEU A 58 -3.86 12.60 13.72
C LEU A 58 -4.34 11.71 14.87
N THR A 59 -3.43 10.94 15.48
CA THR A 59 -3.72 10.10 16.64
C THR A 59 -4.16 10.95 17.83
N ALA A 60 -3.44 12.04 18.13
CA ALA A 60 -3.80 12.96 19.20
C ALA A 60 -5.20 13.58 18.98
N HIS A 61 -5.52 13.95 17.73
CA HIS A 61 -6.85 14.45 17.39
C HIS A 61 -7.95 13.39 17.59
N LEU A 62 -7.73 12.15 17.13
CA LEU A 62 -8.69 11.05 17.33
C LEU A 62 -8.97 10.79 18.80
N ILE A 63 -7.94 10.84 19.66
CA ILE A 63 -8.10 10.73 21.12
C ILE A 63 -8.97 11.88 21.65
N ALA A 64 -8.69 13.12 21.24
CA ALA A 64 -9.40 14.32 21.72
C ALA A 64 -10.90 14.30 21.37
N ILE A 65 -11.30 13.70 20.25
CA ILE A 65 -12.71 13.55 19.85
C ILE A 65 -13.37 12.29 20.43
N GLY A 66 -12.73 11.61 21.38
CA GLY A 66 -13.26 10.41 22.03
C GLY A 66 -13.14 9.14 21.20
N GLY A 67 -12.10 9.02 20.35
CA GLY A 67 -11.85 7.83 19.54
C GLY A 67 -12.83 7.63 18.39
N LYS A 68 -13.51 8.69 17.94
CA LYS A 68 -14.48 8.62 16.85
C LYS A 68 -13.80 8.55 15.49
N GLY A 69 -13.32 7.35 15.12
CA GLY A 69 -12.74 7.09 13.81
C GLY A 69 -11.63 6.04 13.84
N LYS A 70 -10.99 5.84 12.69
CA LYS A 70 -9.81 4.97 12.53
C LYS A 70 -8.74 5.72 11.76
N LEU A 71 -7.48 5.52 12.16
CA LEU A 71 -6.32 5.97 11.39
C LEU A 71 -5.69 4.77 10.71
N PHE A 72 -5.60 4.81 9.39
CA PHE A 72 -4.82 3.86 8.60
C PHE A 72 -3.52 4.55 8.17
N VAL A 73 -2.42 3.80 8.17
CA VAL A 73 -1.08 4.30 7.87
C VAL A 73 -0.61 3.72 6.53
N PRO A 74 0.41 4.32 5.86
CA PRO A 74 0.90 3.79 4.59
C PRO A 74 1.21 2.29 4.65
N ARG A 75 0.86 1.55 3.59
CA ARG A 75 0.98 0.09 3.47
C ARG A 75 0.00 -0.71 4.38
N ALA A 76 -1.05 -0.07 4.91
CA ALA A 76 -2.16 -0.78 5.54
C ALA A 76 -2.98 -1.52 4.47
N ALA A 77 -3.29 -2.79 4.72
CA ALA A 77 -4.05 -3.65 3.82
C ALA A 77 -5.47 -3.10 3.59
N ILE A 78 -5.68 -2.38 2.49
CA ILE A 78 -6.97 -1.80 2.12
C ILE A 78 -7.40 -2.38 0.77
N TRP A 79 -8.52 -3.12 0.76
CA TRP A 79 -9.11 -3.62 -0.47
C TRP A 79 -10.54 -3.08 -0.63
N THR A 80 -10.86 -2.63 -1.83
CA THR A 80 -12.17 -2.04 -2.17
C THR A 80 -12.98 -2.89 -3.15
N GLY A 81 -12.39 -3.97 -3.64
CA GLY A 81 -13.01 -4.93 -4.56
C GLY A 81 -12.03 -6.03 -4.95
N THR A 82 -12.42 -6.89 -5.90
CA THR A 82 -11.63 -8.08 -6.32
C THR A 82 -10.38 -7.76 -7.15
N HIS A 83 -10.16 -6.48 -7.47
CA HIS A 83 -9.07 -6.01 -8.32
C HIS A 83 -8.32 -4.80 -7.72
N THR A 84 -8.50 -4.54 -6.42
CA THR A 84 -7.83 -3.41 -5.75
C THR A 84 -7.35 -3.79 -4.36
N TYR A 85 -6.06 -3.63 -4.13
CA TYR A 85 -5.36 -3.82 -2.85
C TYR A 85 -4.26 -2.76 -2.72
N LEU A 86 -4.31 -1.97 -1.65
CA LEU A 86 -3.33 -0.95 -1.26
C LEU A 86 -2.59 -1.38 0.01
#